data_AF-A0AAV5LTN2-F1
#
_entry.id   AF-A0AAV5LTN2-F1
#
_cell.length_a   1.000
_cell.length_b   1.000
_cell.length_c   1.000
_cell.angle_alpha   90.00
_cell.angle_beta   90.00
_cell.angle_gamma   90.00
#
_symmetry.space_group_name_H-M   'P 1'
#
loop_
_entity.id
_entity.type
_entity.pdbx_description
1 polymer ?
#
loop_
_entity_poly.entity_id
_entity_poly.type
_entity_poly.pdbx_seq_one_letter_code
_entity_poly.pdbx_strand_id
1 'polypeptide(L)' 'MKIVEEGKIGCGMIPKVSYCILDLAQGVRTASIIDGRVEQHSLLHEIVIDEGARTMMTR' A
#
# COMPACT_ATOMS: atom_id res chain seq x y z
N MET A 1 -10.72 9.85 -0.99
CA MET A 1 -10.84 9.39 0.41
C MET A 1 -12.00 8.42 0.68
N LYS A 2 -12.73 7.95 -0.34
CA LYS A 2 -13.87 7.03 -0.19
C LYS A 2 -13.64 5.84 0.73
N ILE A 3 -12.44 5.24 0.71
CA ILE A 3 -12.16 3.99 1.45
C ILE A 3 -12.01 4.23 2.96
N VAL A 4 -11.49 5.40 3.37
CA VAL A 4 -11.38 5.80 4.79
C VAL A 4 -12.76 6.16 5.34
N GLU A 5 -13.55 6.88 4.55
CA GLU A 5 -14.90 7.33 4.91
C GLU A 5 -15.91 6.18 4.93
N GLU A 6 -15.73 5.15 4.09
CA GLU A 6 -16.54 3.93 4.07
C GLU A 6 -16.23 2.97 5.25
N GLY A 7 -15.29 3.30 6.14
CA GLY A 7 -14.96 2.49 7.31
C GLY A 7 -14.31 1.13 6.98
N LYS A 8 -13.88 0.91 5.74
CA LYS A 8 -13.29 -0.36 5.26
C LYS A 8 -11.87 -0.59 5.75
N ILE A 9 -11.22 0.42 6.33
CA ILE A 9 -9.84 0.38 6.82
C ILE A 9 -9.80 0.72 8.31
N GLY A 10 -9.32 -0.23 9.12
CA GLY A 10 -9.23 -0.08 10.57
C GLY A 10 -8.11 0.87 11.03
N CYS A 11 -8.13 1.25 12.32
CA CYS A 11 -7.30 2.31 12.91
C CYS A 11 -5.80 2.27 12.55
N GLY A 12 -5.19 1.10 12.44
CA GLY A 12 -3.77 0.97 12.09
C GLY A 12 -3.44 1.19 10.60
N MET A 13 -4.45 1.12 9.72
CA MET A 13 -4.29 1.28 8.28
C MET A 13 -4.56 2.73 7.82
N ILE A 14 -5.32 3.49 8.59
CA ILE A 14 -5.56 4.93 8.35
C ILE A 14 -4.25 5.70 8.19
N PRO A 15 -3.29 5.66 9.16
CA PRO A 15 -2.05 6.41 9.01
C PRO A 15 -1.22 5.90 7.82
N LYS A 16 -1.20 4.59 7.56
CA LYS A 16 -0.44 4.01 6.43
C LYS A 16 -0.93 4.54 5.09
N VAL A 17 -2.24 4.57 4.89
CA VAL A 17 -2.85 5.10 3.65
C VAL A 17 -2.66 6.60 3.55
N SER A 18 -2.80 7.36 4.64
CA SER A 18 -2.56 8.80 4.65
C SER A 18 -1.14 9.18 4.22
N TYR A 19 -0.13 8.45 4.71
CA TYR A 19 1.26 8.68 4.29
C TYR A 19 1.50 8.29 2.83
N CYS A 20 0.97 7.16 2.35
CA CYS A 20 1.10 6.80 0.93
C CYS A 20 0.51 7.86 -0.01
N ILE A 21 -0.61 8.49 0.37
CA ILE A 21 -1.21 9.57 -0.41
C ILE A 21 -0.33 10.83 -0.41
N LEU A 22 0.24 11.18 0.75
CA LEU A 22 1.17 12.31 0.88
C LEU A 22 2.41 12.10 0.01
N ASP A 23 2.98 10.89 0.01
CA ASP A 23 4.15 10.55 -0.78
C ASP A 23 3.87 10.62 -2.29
N LEU A 24 2.72 10.10 -2.72
CA LEU A 24 2.26 10.24 -4.11
C LEU A 24 2.11 11.72 -4.52
N ALA A 25 1.58 12.56 -3.62
CA ALA A 25 1.46 13.99 -3.85
C ALA A 25 2.82 14.71 -3.90
N GLN A 26 3.84 14.19 -3.20
CA GLN A 26 5.21 14.70 -3.24
C GLN A 26 6.03 14.20 -4.45
N GLY A 27 5.43 13.43 -5.35
CA GLY A 27 6.06 13.00 -6.60
C GLY A 27 6.66 11.60 -6.56
N VAL A 28 6.38 10.81 -5.53
CA VAL A 28 6.63 9.36 -5.55
C VAL A 28 5.73 8.74 -6.62
N ARG A 29 6.31 7.87 -7.47
CA ARG A 29 5.59 7.28 -8.61
C ARG A 29 4.56 6.24 -8.18
N THR A 30 4.92 5.43 -7.19
CA THR A 30 4.12 4.31 -6.71
C THR A 30 4.38 4.09 -5.23
N ALA A 31 3.32 3.80 -4.48
CA ALA A 31 3.39 3.40 -3.07
C ALA A 31 2.60 2.11 -2.88
N SER A 32 3.23 1.12 -2.24
CA SER A 32 2.64 -0.21 -2.04
C SER A 32 2.65 -0.56 -0.57
N ILE A 33 1.53 -1.09 -0.06
CA ILE A 33 1.46 -1.66 1.29
C ILE A 33 1.50 -3.18 1.15
N ILE A 34 2.55 -3.79 1.71
CA ILE A 34 2.80 -5.24 1.64
C ILE A 34 2.56 -5.93 2.98
N ASP A 35 2.16 -7.20 2.92
CA ASP A 35 2.14 -8.07 4.10
C ASP A 35 3.51 -8.71 4.33
N GLY A 36 4.18 -8.27 5.39
CA GLY A 36 5.49 -8.80 5.79
C GLY A 36 5.44 -10.20 6.40
N ARG A 37 4.25 -10.76 6.67
CA ARG A 37 4.08 -12.11 7.22
C ARG A 37 4.15 -13.21 6.14
N VAL A 38 4.21 -12.83 4.87
CA VAL A 38 4.39 -13.80 3.78
C VAL A 38 5.73 -14.51 3.99
N GLU A 39 5.66 -15.83 4.15
CA GLU A 39 6.76 -16.75 4.51
C GLU A 39 7.96 -16.67 3.56
N GLN A 40 7.78 -16.24 2.31
CA GLN A 40 8.86 -16.16 1.31
C GLN A 40 9.00 -14.75 0.72
N HIS A 41 10.13 -14.12 1.04
CA HIS A 41 10.67 -12.92 0.39
C HIS A 41 9.64 -11.88 -0.11
N SER A 42 8.72 -11.46 0.78
CA SER A 42 7.64 -10.50 0.48
C SER A 42 8.09 -9.24 -0.29
N LEU A 43 9.28 -8.72 0.00
CA LEU A 43 9.89 -7.58 -0.72
C LEU A 43 10.35 -7.91 -2.14
N LEU A 44 10.93 -9.10 -2.38
CA LEU A 44 11.33 -9.50 -3.73
C LEU A 44 10.09 -9.82 -4.57
N HIS A 45 9.09 -10.43 -3.94
CA HIS A 45 7.79 -10.62 -4.57
C HIS A 45 7.18 -9.28 -4.99
N GLU A 46 7.37 -8.20 -4.21
CA GLU A 46 6.93 -6.83 -4.55
C GLU A 46 7.51 -6.33 -5.87
N ILE A 47 8.82 -6.41 -5.98
CA ILE A 47 9.59 -5.77 -7.04
C ILE A 47 9.61 -6.61 -8.32
N VAL A 48 9.57 -7.94 -8.18
CA VAL A 48 9.82 -8.89 -9.28
C VAL A 48 8.53 -9.42 -9.90
N ILE A 49 7.44 -9.51 -9.12
CA ILE A 49 6.18 -10.11 -9.58
C ILE A 49 5.12 -9.01 -9.61
N ASP A 50 4.51 -8.75 -10.76
CA ASP A 50 3.48 -7.70 -10.90
C ASP A 50 2.16 -8.09 -10.20
N GLU A 51 1.93 -9.40 -10.03
CA GLU A 51 0.72 -10.03 -9.50
C GLU A 51 0.80 -10.45 -8.01
N GLY A 52 1.51 -9.69 -7.16
CA GLY A 52 1.45 -9.98 -5.72
C GLY A 52 0.08 -9.63 -5.14
N ALA A 53 -0.44 -10.47 -4.24
CA ALA A 53 -1.65 -10.20 -3.45
C ALA A 53 -1.48 -8.96 -2.55
N ARG A 54 -1.70 -7.75 -3.07
CA ARG A 54 -1.42 -6.48 -2.35
C ARG A 54 -2.18 -5.30 -2.93
N THR A 55 -2.17 -4.21 -2.17
CA THR A 55 -2.80 -2.94 -2.52
C THR A 55 -1.72 -1.98 -3.03
N MET A 56 -1.70 -1.77 -4.36
CA MET A 56 -0.82 -0.81 -5.02
C MET A 56 -1.56 0.51 -5.24
N MET A 57 -0.92 1.63 -4.91
CA MET A 57 -1.41 2.95 -5.23
C MET A 57 -0.51 3.59 -6.28
N THR A 58 -1.10 3.87 -7.44
CA THR A 58 -0.47 4.57 -8.56
C THR A 58 -1.12 5.94 -8.74
N ARG A 59 -0.41 6.88 -9.36
CA ARG A 59 -0.94 8.22 -9.68
C ARG A 59 -1.97 8.17 -10.79
#